data_AF-A0A1T5J9B8-F1
#
_entry.id   AF-A0A1T5J9B8-F1
#
_cell.length_a   1.000
_cell.length_b   1.000
_cell.length_c   1.000
_cell.angle_alpha   90.00
_cell.angle_beta   90.00
_cell.angle_gamma   90.00
#
_symmetry.space_group_name_H-M   'P 1'
#
loop_
_entity.id
_entity.type
_entity.pdbx_description
1 polymer ?
#
loop_
_entity_poly.entity_id
_entity_poly.type
_entity_poly.pdbx_seq_one_letter_code
_entity_poly.pdbx_strand_id
1 'polypeptide(L)'
;MGLLIGKVLTSEIVRDTFAKNKAMKILCILALTMISWNSFSQNSNGMTKDESIEIIRYKISADQKANFETAYAKAGEFLKASPYCSGYEIIHGVEEPQHYIVRIHWTSMDDHLQKFRNSQEFKSFFNLVRPFYNAIEEMKHYQSTTTTWKKS
;
A
#
# COMPACT_ATOMS: atom_id res chain seq x y z
N MET A 1 -71.16 -28.62 42.08
CA MET A 1 -71.80 -27.36 41.66
C MET A 1 -70.73 -26.27 41.63
N GLY A 2 -70.59 -25.54 40.51
CA GLY A 2 -69.81 -24.30 40.44
C GLY A 2 -68.61 -24.35 39.50
N LEU A 3 -68.59 -23.44 38.51
CA LEU A 3 -67.78 -23.38 37.30
C LEU A 3 -67.03 -22.03 37.25
N LEU A 4 -65.84 -22.01 36.61
CA LEU A 4 -65.10 -20.89 35.97
C LEU A 4 -64.69 -19.65 36.79
N ILE A 5 -63.39 -19.28 36.75
CA ILE A 5 -62.85 -18.14 35.96
C ILE A 5 -61.31 -18.04 36.11
N GLY A 6 -60.63 -17.78 34.99
CA GLY A 6 -59.18 -17.58 34.93
C GLY A 6 -58.73 -16.16 35.25
N LYS A 7 -57.43 -16.00 35.54
CA LYS A 7 -56.71 -14.74 35.43
C LYS A 7 -55.20 -14.98 35.23
N VAL A 8 -54.69 -14.37 34.17
CA VAL A 8 -53.28 -14.11 33.83
C VAL A 8 -52.71 -13.06 34.79
N LEU A 9 -51.36 -12.98 34.89
CA LEU A 9 -50.44 -11.97 35.49
C LEU A 9 -49.62 -12.60 36.65
N THR A 10 -48.31 -12.41 36.88
CA THR A 10 -47.22 -11.59 36.29
C THR A 10 -45.91 -12.02 36.99
N SER A 11 -44.83 -12.33 36.27
CA SER A 11 -43.57 -11.57 36.13
C SER A 11 -42.70 -11.21 37.36
N GLU A 12 -42.82 -11.87 38.52
CA GLU A 12 -42.01 -11.49 39.71
C GLU A 12 -40.89 -12.43 40.17
N ILE A 13 -40.62 -13.57 39.51
CA ILE A 13 -39.57 -14.51 39.98
C ILE A 13 -38.32 -14.55 39.05
N VAL A 14 -38.34 -13.85 37.90
CA VAL A 14 -37.19 -13.82 36.95
C VAL A 14 -36.34 -12.54 37.09
N ARG A 15 -36.70 -11.61 37.97
CA ARG A 15 -36.02 -10.30 38.08
C ARG A 15 -34.81 -10.24 39.01
N ASP A 16 -34.58 -11.23 39.87
CA ASP A 16 -33.60 -11.08 40.96
C ASP A 16 -32.19 -11.65 40.70
N THR A 17 -31.98 -12.38 39.60
CA THR A 17 -30.65 -12.93 39.27
C THR A 17 -29.85 -12.04 38.30
N PHE A 18 -30.45 -11.02 37.69
CA PHE A 18 -29.84 -10.20 36.64
C PHE A 18 -29.20 -8.88 37.10
N ALA A 19 -29.23 -8.56 38.40
CA ALA A 19 -28.88 -7.22 38.92
C ALA A 19 -27.51 -7.08 39.61
N LYS A 20 -26.57 -8.05 39.50
CA LYS A 20 -25.32 -7.99 40.31
C LYS A 20 -23.97 -8.25 39.60
N ASN A 21 -23.85 -8.19 38.27
CA ASN A 21 -22.51 -8.25 37.67
C ASN A 21 -22.31 -7.35 36.44
N LYS A 22 -21.79 -6.14 36.69
CA LYS A 22 -21.44 -5.13 35.68
C LYS A 22 -20.23 -5.54 34.82
N ALA A 23 -19.45 -6.54 35.25
CA ALA A 23 -18.24 -7.00 34.57
C ALA A 23 -18.49 -7.97 33.39
N MET A 24 -19.69 -8.52 33.22
CA MET A 24 -19.97 -9.54 32.19
C MET A 24 -20.72 -9.01 30.96
N LYS A 25 -21.06 -7.71 30.92
CA LYS A 25 -21.68 -7.07 29.73
C LYS A 25 -20.69 -6.49 28.73
N ILE A 26 -19.41 -6.40 29.07
CA ILE A 26 -18.37 -5.88 28.16
C ILE A 26 -17.79 -6.98 27.24
N LEU A 27 -17.96 -8.26 27.58
CA LEU A 27 -17.35 -9.35 26.82
C LEU A 27 -18.19 -9.89 25.62
N CYS A 28 -19.49 -9.60 25.56
CA CYS A 28 -20.36 -10.10 24.47
C CYS A 28 -20.69 -9.06 23.37
N ILE A 29 -20.39 -7.78 23.57
CA ILE A 29 -20.58 -6.73 22.54
C ILE A 29 -19.30 -6.56 21.70
N LEU A 30 -18.14 -7.03 22.17
CA LEU A 30 -16.85 -6.92 21.47
C LEU A 30 -16.59 -8.01 20.42
N ALA A 31 -17.43 -9.05 20.32
CA ALA A 31 -17.25 -10.13 19.34
C ALA A 31 -18.12 -10.01 18.08
N LEU A 32 -19.09 -9.09 18.04
CA LEU A 32 -20.04 -8.94 16.93
C LEU A 32 -19.83 -7.71 16.04
N THR A 33 -18.88 -6.82 16.37
CA THR A 33 -18.42 -5.74 15.46
C THR A 33 -17.12 -6.10 14.72
N MET A 34 -16.45 -7.19 15.08
CA MET A 34 -15.19 -7.61 14.45
C MET A 34 -15.36 -8.48 13.19
N ILE A 35 -16.58 -8.90 12.85
CA ILE A 35 -16.84 -9.70 11.64
C ILE A 35 -17.35 -8.83 10.48
N SER A 36 -17.79 -7.59 10.73
CA SER A 36 -18.25 -6.67 9.67
C SER A 36 -17.18 -5.68 9.18
N TRP A 37 -16.01 -5.60 9.82
CA TRP A 37 -14.92 -4.73 9.31
C TRP A 37 -14.08 -5.40 8.22
N ASN A 38 -14.09 -6.74 8.13
CA ASN A 38 -13.28 -7.48 7.17
C ASN A 38 -13.91 -7.71 5.79
N SER A 39 -15.15 -7.24 5.56
CA SER A 39 -15.83 -7.46 4.27
C SER A 39 -16.15 -6.19 3.48
N PHE A 40 -15.65 -5.03 3.91
CA PHE A 40 -15.65 -3.80 3.08
C PHE A 40 -14.23 -3.35 2.77
N SER A 41 -13.48 -4.25 2.15
CA SER A 41 -12.29 -3.90 1.39
C SER A 41 -12.13 -5.02 0.40
N GLN A 42 -12.79 -4.93 -0.75
CA GLN A 42 -12.43 -5.56 -2.03
C GLN A 42 -13.58 -5.31 -3.02
N ASN A 43 -13.85 -4.05 -3.38
CA ASN A 43 -14.26 -3.72 -4.74
C ASN A 43 -14.15 -2.22 -5.00
N SER A 44 -12.97 -1.77 -5.34
CA SER A 44 -12.82 -0.62 -6.23
C SER A 44 -11.62 -0.90 -7.12
N ASN A 45 -11.77 -0.65 -8.42
CA ASN A 45 -10.65 -0.42 -9.34
C ASN A 45 -9.93 0.89 -8.96
N GLY A 46 -9.69 1.12 -7.66
CA GLY A 46 -9.30 2.37 -7.07
C GLY A 46 -7.81 2.38 -6.80
N MET A 47 -7.08 3.25 -7.49
CA MET A 47 -5.82 3.76 -7.00
C MET A 47 -5.98 4.08 -5.51
N THR A 48 -5.24 3.36 -4.66
CA THR A 48 -5.12 3.73 -3.26
C THR A 48 -4.49 5.11 -3.23
N LYS A 49 -5.09 6.05 -2.51
CA LYS A 49 -4.65 7.46 -2.37
C LYS A 49 -3.16 7.60 -2.01
N ASP A 50 -2.55 6.54 -1.51
CA ASP A 50 -1.18 6.50 -1.03
C ASP A 50 -0.16 5.99 -2.05
N GLU A 51 -0.60 5.39 -3.19
CA GLU A 51 0.32 4.90 -4.23
C GLU A 51 1.17 6.06 -4.78
N SER A 52 2.47 5.82 -4.88
CA SER A 52 3.42 6.85 -5.30
C SER A 52 4.25 6.39 -6.48
N ILE A 53 4.41 7.28 -7.45
CA ILE A 53 5.28 7.09 -8.60
C ILE A 53 6.51 7.97 -8.40
N GLU A 54 7.67 7.36 -8.25
CA GLU A 54 8.93 8.09 -8.30
C GLU A 54 9.38 8.24 -9.75
N ILE A 55 9.67 9.48 -10.14
CA ILE A 55 10.27 9.81 -11.43
C ILE A 55 11.67 10.33 -11.17
N ILE A 56 12.65 9.67 -11.78
CA ILE A 56 14.05 10.09 -11.76
C ILE A 56 14.46 10.42 -13.19
N ARG A 57 14.82 11.68 -13.46
CA ARG A 57 15.40 12.10 -14.73
C ARG A 57 16.91 12.12 -14.63
N TYR A 58 17.56 11.45 -15.56
CA TYR A 58 19.01 11.44 -15.70
C TYR A 58 19.42 12.10 -17.02
N LYS A 59 20.59 12.74 -16.99
CA LYS A 59 21.36 13.10 -18.18
C LYS A 59 22.67 12.31 -18.22
N ILE A 60 22.64 11.19 -18.94
CA ILE A 60 23.74 10.22 -19.06
C ILE A 60 24.57 10.53 -20.30
N SER A 61 25.89 10.60 -20.13
CA SER A 61 26.82 10.77 -21.25
C SER A 61 26.82 9.54 -22.16
N ALA A 62 27.12 9.73 -23.45
CA ALA A 62 27.04 8.66 -24.45
C ALA A 62 27.94 7.45 -24.11
N ASP A 63 29.11 7.70 -23.52
CA ASP A 63 30.06 6.67 -23.08
C ASP A 63 29.56 5.86 -21.85
N GLN A 64 28.64 6.41 -21.07
CA GLN A 64 28.07 5.75 -19.89
C GLN A 64 26.74 5.04 -20.14
N LYS A 65 26.14 5.18 -21.33
CA LYS A 65 24.84 4.59 -21.68
C LYS A 65 24.75 3.10 -21.35
N ALA A 66 25.68 2.29 -21.87
CA ALA A 66 25.65 0.85 -21.67
C ALA A 66 25.85 0.45 -20.19
N ASN A 67 26.69 1.19 -19.47
CA ASN A 67 26.90 0.98 -18.04
C ASN A 67 25.64 1.30 -17.23
N PHE A 68 24.94 2.39 -17.57
CA PHE A 68 23.69 2.80 -16.94
C PHE A 68 22.59 1.75 -17.13
N GLU A 69 22.36 1.31 -18.37
CA GLU A 69 21.35 0.29 -18.68
C GLU A 69 21.67 -1.04 -17.99
N THR A 70 22.94 -1.46 -18.00
CA THR A 70 23.38 -2.68 -17.31
C THR A 70 23.21 -2.57 -15.79
N ALA A 71 23.53 -1.42 -15.21
CA ALA A 71 23.38 -1.18 -13.78
C ALA A 71 21.91 -1.24 -13.37
N TYR A 72 21.01 -0.60 -14.12
CA TYR A 72 19.57 -0.64 -13.85
C TYR A 72 18.93 -2.00 -14.10
N ALA A 73 19.39 -2.75 -15.10
CA ALA A 73 18.95 -4.12 -15.30
C ALA A 73 19.25 -5.00 -14.07
N LYS A 74 20.45 -4.86 -13.47
CA LYS A 74 20.83 -5.56 -12.24
C LYS A 74 20.11 -5.01 -11.01
N ALA A 75 20.02 -3.69 -10.90
CA ALA A 75 19.39 -3.02 -9.75
C ALA A 75 17.89 -3.33 -9.67
N GLY A 76 17.24 -3.48 -10.83
CA GLY A 76 15.85 -3.87 -10.96
C GLY A 76 15.48 -5.19 -10.26
N GLU A 77 16.42 -6.12 -10.10
CA GLU A 77 16.17 -7.36 -9.35
C GLU A 77 15.92 -7.10 -7.85
N PHE A 78 16.56 -6.09 -7.27
CA PHE A 78 16.29 -5.67 -5.88
C PHE A 78 14.97 -4.91 -5.75
N LEU A 79 14.55 -4.20 -6.80
CA LEU A 79 13.21 -3.61 -6.86
C LEU A 79 12.14 -4.72 -6.93
N LYS A 80 12.29 -5.71 -7.81
CA LYS A 80 11.36 -6.85 -7.92
C LYS A 80 11.23 -7.65 -6.62
N ALA A 81 12.32 -7.79 -5.87
CA ALA A 81 12.32 -8.52 -4.60
C ALA A 81 11.65 -7.75 -3.46
N SER A 82 11.54 -6.42 -3.57
CA SER A 82 10.97 -5.58 -2.52
C SER A 82 9.44 -5.68 -2.50
N PRO A 83 8.82 -5.98 -1.33
CA PRO A 83 7.36 -5.98 -1.21
C PRO A 83 6.75 -4.56 -1.31
N TYR A 84 7.59 -3.53 -1.29
CA TYR A 84 7.17 -2.12 -1.34
C TYR A 84 7.19 -1.55 -2.76
N CYS A 85 7.78 -2.27 -3.71
CA CYS A 85 7.85 -1.87 -5.11
C CYS A 85 6.85 -2.69 -5.94
N SER A 86 5.89 -2.01 -6.56
CA SER A 86 4.86 -2.65 -7.39
C SER A 86 5.24 -2.70 -8.88
N GLY A 87 6.28 -2.00 -9.30
CA GLY A 87 6.79 -2.05 -10.67
C GLY A 87 7.84 -0.99 -10.96
N TYR A 88 8.57 -1.13 -12.05
CA TYR A 88 9.47 -0.09 -12.52
C TYR A 88 9.68 -0.19 -14.03
N GLU A 89 10.11 0.91 -14.64
CA GLU A 89 10.58 0.94 -16.02
C GLU A 89 11.70 1.97 -16.20
N ILE A 90 12.47 1.79 -17.26
CA ILE A 90 13.52 2.71 -17.70
C ILE A 90 13.19 3.08 -19.15
N ILE A 91 13.11 4.38 -19.41
CA ILE A 91 12.70 4.96 -20.68
C ILE A 91 13.87 5.77 -21.21
N HIS A 92 14.34 5.45 -22.42
CA HIS A 92 15.39 6.19 -23.11
C HIS A 92 14.77 7.26 -24.02
N GLY A 93 15.28 8.49 -23.95
CA GLY A 93 14.84 9.59 -24.83
C GLY A 93 15.24 9.35 -26.28
N VAL A 94 14.29 9.52 -27.21
CA VAL A 94 14.54 9.45 -28.66
C VAL A 94 15.01 10.80 -29.20
N GLU A 95 14.33 11.89 -28.81
CA GLU A 95 14.66 13.26 -29.23
C GLU A 95 15.80 13.86 -28.40
N GLU A 96 15.99 13.36 -27.18
CA GLU A 96 17.11 13.72 -26.32
C GLU A 96 17.89 12.45 -25.89
N PRO A 97 18.80 11.93 -26.74
CA PRO A 97 19.44 10.63 -26.53
C PRO A 97 20.34 10.50 -25.30
N GLN A 98 20.62 11.61 -24.61
CA GLN A 98 21.36 11.60 -23.35
C GLN A 98 20.42 11.42 -22.14
N HIS A 99 19.10 11.59 -22.31
CA HIS A 99 18.17 11.57 -21.19
C HIS A 99 17.53 10.20 -20.99
N TYR A 100 17.39 9.85 -19.72
CA TYR A 100 16.62 8.70 -19.28
C TYR A 100 15.59 9.12 -18.24
N ILE A 101 14.45 8.44 -18.26
CA ILE A 101 13.46 8.50 -17.20
C ILE A 101 13.40 7.13 -16.55
N VAL A 102 13.62 7.07 -15.25
CA VAL A 102 13.31 5.90 -14.43
C VAL A 102 11.99 6.17 -13.73
N ARG A 103 11.00 5.30 -13.92
CA ARG A 103 9.73 5.36 -13.21
C ARG A 103 9.64 4.16 -12.28
N ILE A 104 9.48 4.39 -10.98
CA ILE A 104 9.31 3.34 -9.98
C ILE A 104 7.96 3.51 -9.30
N HIS A 105 7.18 2.44 -9.26
CA HIS A 105 5.89 2.39 -8.61
C HIS A 105 6.08 1.83 -7.21
N TRP A 106 5.72 2.63 -6.22
CA TRP A 106 5.79 2.31 -4.80
C TRP A 106 4.38 2.11 -4.26
N THR A 107 4.22 1.14 -3.36
CA THR A 107 2.95 0.93 -2.64
C THR A 107 2.53 2.19 -1.89
N SER A 108 3.51 2.93 -1.34
CA SER A 108 3.33 4.32 -0.92
C SER A 108 4.66 5.09 -0.85
N MET A 109 4.58 6.43 -0.76
CA MET A 109 5.77 7.27 -0.51
C MET A 109 6.42 6.92 0.85
N ASP A 110 5.62 6.61 1.86
CA ASP A 110 6.13 6.20 3.18
C ASP A 110 6.85 4.85 3.11
N ASP A 111 6.26 3.86 2.42
CA ASP A 111 6.89 2.55 2.22
C ASP A 111 8.24 2.69 1.51
N HIS A 112 8.34 3.56 0.51
CA HIS A 112 9.61 3.86 -0.11
C HIS A 112 10.61 4.47 0.89
N LEU A 113 10.26 5.61 1.50
CA LEU A 113 11.21 6.41 2.27
C LEU A 113 11.58 5.78 3.62
N GLN A 114 10.65 5.09 4.27
CA GLN A 114 10.84 4.53 5.61
C GLN A 114 11.17 3.05 5.58
N LYS A 115 10.71 2.29 4.59
CA LYS A 115 10.91 0.83 4.57
C LYS A 115 11.96 0.42 3.55
N PHE A 116 11.75 0.71 2.27
CA PHE A 116 12.72 0.33 1.24
C PHE A 116 14.08 0.98 1.48
N ARG A 117 14.15 2.30 1.70
CA ARG A 117 15.44 2.99 1.91
C ARG A 117 16.24 2.53 3.13
N ASN A 118 15.60 1.82 4.06
CA ASN A 118 16.25 1.24 5.24
C ASN A 118 16.52 -0.27 5.09
N SER A 119 16.14 -0.87 3.95
CA SER A 119 16.23 -2.31 3.72
C SER A 119 17.60 -2.75 3.17
N GLN A 120 17.82 -4.07 3.14
CA GLN A 120 19.04 -4.65 2.57
C GLN A 120 19.03 -4.56 1.03
N GLU A 121 17.86 -4.66 0.42
CA GLU A 121 17.62 -4.48 -1.01
C GLU A 121 18.06 -3.08 -1.45
N PHE A 122 17.73 -2.03 -0.69
CA PHE A 122 18.17 -0.68 -1.02
C PHE A 122 19.69 -0.54 -1.01
N LYS A 123 20.41 -1.16 -0.06
CA LYS A 123 21.88 -1.09 -0.06
C LYS A 123 22.46 -1.69 -1.35
N SER A 124 21.96 -2.85 -1.76
CA SER A 124 22.41 -3.51 -2.98
C SER A 124 22.01 -2.74 -4.25
N PHE A 125 20.77 -2.23 -4.28
CA PHE A 125 20.27 -1.34 -5.33
C PHE A 125 21.14 -0.08 -5.46
N PHE A 126 21.32 0.64 -4.35
CA PHE A 126 22.04 1.91 -4.31
C PHE A 126 23.49 1.74 -4.73
N ASN A 127 24.16 0.66 -4.33
CA ASN A 127 25.53 0.37 -4.77
C ASN A 127 25.68 0.31 -6.30
N LEU A 128 24.66 -0.18 -7.01
CA LEU A 128 24.68 -0.27 -8.48
C LEU A 128 24.38 1.07 -9.15
N VAL A 129 23.46 1.87 -8.60
CA VAL A 129 23.00 3.12 -9.25
C VAL A 129 23.74 4.37 -8.79
N ARG A 130 24.40 4.35 -7.62
CA ARG A 130 25.18 5.46 -7.05
C ARG A 130 26.18 6.10 -8.02
N PRO A 131 26.88 5.36 -8.92
CA PRO A 131 27.78 5.98 -9.89
C PRO A 131 27.13 7.05 -10.77
N PHE A 132 25.80 7.00 -10.97
CA PHE A 132 25.06 7.93 -11.82
C PHE A 132 24.38 9.05 -11.03
N TYR A 133 24.61 9.17 -9.72
CA TYR A 133 23.90 10.12 -8.85
C TYR A 133 24.07 11.58 -9.28
N ASN A 134 25.27 11.96 -9.73
CA ASN A 134 25.56 13.32 -10.19
C ASN A 134 24.94 13.65 -11.56
N ALA A 135 24.40 12.66 -12.26
CA ALA A 135 23.68 12.84 -13.52
C ALA A 135 22.17 13.03 -13.33
N ILE A 136 21.69 13.06 -12.09
CA ILE A 136 20.26 13.23 -11.77
C ILE A 136 19.89 14.71 -11.92
N GLU A 137 18.94 14.98 -12.81
CA GLU A 137 18.34 16.31 -13.00
C GLU A 137 17.02 16.46 -12.22
N GLU A 138 16.36 15.33 -11.91
CA GLU A 138 15.14 15.30 -11.13
C GLU A 138 15.01 13.97 -10.37
N MET A 139 14.53 14.01 -9.13
CA MET A 139 14.09 12.84 -8.36
C MET A 139 12.92 13.26 -7.48
N LYS A 140 11.70 12.89 -7.86
CA LYS A 140 10.48 13.33 -7.16
C LYS A 140 9.40 12.24 -7.14
N HIS A 141 8.55 12.31 -6.14
CA HIS A 141 7.35 11.49 -5.98
C HIS A 141 6.13 12.20 -6.54
N TYR A 142 5.33 11.46 -7.30
CA TYR A 142 4.11 11.88 -7.96
C TYR A 142 2.97 10.95 -7.56
N GLN A 143 1.74 11.42 -7.73
CA GLN A 143 0.53 10.61 -7.60
C GLN A 143 -0.13 10.52 -8.96
N SER A 144 -0.62 9.32 -9.30
CA SER A 144 -1.51 9.18 -10.44
C SER A 144 -2.83 9.89 -10.16
N THR A 145 -3.40 10.49 -11.20
CA THR A 145 -4.75 11.07 -11.12
C THR A 145 -5.78 10.06 -11.61
N THR A 146 -7.06 10.35 -11.37
CA THR A 146 -8.17 9.49 -11.84
C THR A 146 -8.26 9.39 -13.36
N THR A 147 -7.60 10.30 -14.09
CA THR A 147 -7.62 10.35 -15.55
C THR A 147 -6.55 9.43 -16.12
N THR A 148 -6.92 8.18 -16.43
CA THR A 148 -6.04 7.22 -17.09
C THR A 148 -6.76 6.49 -18.23
N TRP A 149 -6.03 6.18 -19.29
CA TRP A 149 -6.49 5.33 -20.39
C TRP A 149 -5.33 4.47 -20.86
N LYS A 150 -5.58 3.16 -21.05
CA LYS A 150 -4.63 2.23 -21.65
C LYS A 150 -5.38 1.44 -22.72
N LYS A 151 -4.81 1.36 -23.92
CA LYS A 151 -5.30 0.43 -24.95
C LYS A 151 -4.75 -0.95 -24.63
N SER A 152 -5.64 -1.93 -24.45
CA SER A 152 -5.33 -3.35 -24.29
C SER A 152 -4.80 -3.96 -25.57
#